data_AF-X1EI30-F1
#
_entry.id   AF-X1EI30-F1
#
_cell.length_a   1.000
_cell.length_b   1.000
_cell.length_c   1.000
_cell.angle_alpha   90.00
_cell.angle_beta   90.00
_cell.angle_gamma   90.00
#
_symmetry.space_group_name_H-M   'P 1'
#
loop_
_entity.id
_entity.type
_entity.pdbx_description
1 polymer ?
#
loop_
_entity_poly.entity_id
_entity_poly.type
_entity_poly.pdbx_seq_one_letter_code
_entity_poly.pdbx_strand_id
1 'polypeptide(L)'
;MKKQGRGMATIMFGFGYGEGFPDHSIASAEIEDSGKILIRTAAADVGQGVLTVITQIAAEVLKVKPEIIRIIPGDTHLTKSSGSTSATRQTFFTGNAVKEASEGLLSNIYHYASIELRSNHVELEIEDGYIFRKDNQNNKLN
;
A
#
# COMPACT_ATOMS: atom_id res chain seq x y z
N MET A 1 -34.84 26.06 -35.60
CA MET A 1 -35.20 25.28 -34.40
C MET A 1 -34.02 24.39 -34.01
N LYS A 2 -33.59 24.39 -32.73
CA LYS A 2 -32.57 23.44 -32.25
C LYS A 2 -33.20 22.06 -32.06
N LYS A 3 -32.58 21.02 -32.60
CA LYS A 3 -32.98 19.61 -32.37
C LYS A 3 -32.23 19.08 -31.14
N GLN A 4 -32.90 18.28 -30.32
CA GLN A 4 -32.29 17.58 -29.19
C GLN A 4 -32.31 16.07 -29.45
N GLY A 5 -31.31 15.36 -28.93
CA GLY A 5 -31.21 13.90 -28.98
C GLY A 5 -30.72 13.36 -27.65
N ARG A 6 -31.05 12.10 -27.36
CA ARG A 6 -30.57 11.35 -26.20
C ARG A 6 -29.91 10.06 -26.70
N GLY A 7 -28.80 9.68 -26.09
CA GLY A 7 -28.07 8.46 -26.41
C GLY A 7 -27.60 7.76 -25.15
N MET A 8 -27.41 6.45 -25.25
CA MET A 8 -26.87 5.59 -24.19
C MET A 8 -25.80 4.69 -24.81
N ALA A 9 -24.72 4.48 -24.07
CA ALA A 9 -23.66 3.53 -24.41
C ALA A 9 -23.18 2.84 -23.14
N THR A 10 -22.65 1.63 -23.28
CA THR A 10 -21.98 0.87 -22.23
C THR A 10 -20.60 0.44 -22.71
N ILE A 11 -19.67 0.27 -21.79
CA ILE A 11 -18.32 -0.20 -22.07
C ILE A 11 -17.87 -1.16 -20.96
N MET A 12 -17.09 -2.16 -21.37
CA MET A 12 -16.27 -2.97 -20.48
C MET A 12 -14.81 -2.76 -20.89
N PHE A 13 -13.94 -2.50 -19.91
CA PHE A 13 -12.52 -2.25 -20.16
C PHE A 13 -11.68 -3.09 -19.21
N GLY A 14 -10.80 -3.92 -19.77
CA GLY A 14 -9.82 -4.69 -18.99
C GLY A 14 -8.69 -3.80 -18.46
N PHE A 15 -7.94 -4.29 -17.48
CA PHE A 15 -6.74 -3.62 -16.98
C PHE A 15 -5.53 -4.56 -17.07
N GLY A 16 -4.33 -3.97 -17.05
CA GLY A 16 -3.07 -4.67 -17.26
C GLY A 16 -2.65 -4.75 -18.73
N TYR A 17 -1.40 -5.15 -18.97
CA TYR A 17 -0.83 -5.22 -20.33
C TYR A 17 -1.52 -6.21 -21.27
N GLY A 18 -2.33 -7.12 -20.73
CA GLY A 18 -3.02 -8.14 -21.50
C GLY A 18 -2.24 -9.45 -21.57
N GLU A 19 -2.80 -10.37 -22.34
CA GLU A 19 -2.31 -11.76 -22.44
C GLU A 19 -0.90 -11.83 -23.06
N GLY A 20 -0.03 -12.66 -22.48
CA GLY A 20 1.32 -12.91 -23.00
C GLY A 20 2.41 -11.98 -22.48
N PHE A 21 2.09 -10.94 -21.71
CA PHE A 21 3.07 -10.07 -21.05
C PHE A 21 3.07 -10.24 -19.54
N PRO A 22 4.23 -10.45 -18.88
CA PRO A 22 4.30 -10.54 -17.42
C PRO A 22 4.01 -9.18 -16.80
N ASP A 23 2.77 -8.98 -16.36
CA ASP A 23 2.33 -7.78 -15.68
C ASP A 23 2.59 -7.91 -14.17
N HIS A 24 3.54 -7.14 -13.65
CA HIS A 24 3.90 -7.15 -12.24
C HIS A 24 4.39 -5.77 -11.77
N SER A 25 4.38 -5.58 -10.46
CA SER A 25 4.94 -4.41 -9.80
C SER A 25 5.68 -4.86 -8.55
N ILE A 26 6.74 -4.13 -8.18
CA ILE A 26 7.51 -4.42 -6.98
C ILE A 26 7.50 -3.16 -6.10
N ALA A 27 7.28 -3.38 -4.81
CA ALA A 27 7.36 -2.36 -3.78
C ALA A 27 8.10 -2.90 -2.55
N SER A 28 8.55 -2.00 -1.68
CA SER A 28 9.10 -2.35 -0.36
C SER A 28 8.60 -1.36 0.68
N ALA A 29 8.47 -1.83 1.93
CA ALA A 29 8.10 -1.03 3.09
C ALA A 29 9.21 -1.10 4.15
N GLU A 30 9.50 0.03 4.79
CA GLU A 30 10.53 0.17 5.83
C GLU A 30 10.05 1.17 6.89
N ILE A 31 10.36 0.93 8.16
CA ILE A 31 10.18 1.93 9.22
C ILE A 31 11.47 2.75 9.31
N GLU A 32 11.39 4.06 9.12
CA GLU A 32 12.50 4.98 9.29
C GLU A 32 12.69 5.35 10.77
N ASP A 33 13.90 5.76 11.16
CA ASP A 33 14.23 6.22 12.53
C ASP A 33 13.33 7.38 13.01
N SER A 34 12.73 8.14 12.10
CA SER A 34 11.77 9.20 12.41
C SER A 34 10.38 8.68 12.80
N GLY A 35 10.15 7.37 12.80
CA GLY A 35 8.83 6.74 13.00
C GLY A 35 7.89 6.87 11.79
N LYS A 36 8.41 7.24 10.61
CA LYS A 36 7.65 7.24 9.36
C LYS A 36 7.80 5.88 8.67
N ILE A 37 6.80 5.50 7.89
CA ILE A 37 6.85 4.27 7.10
C ILE A 37 7.11 4.66 5.65
N LEU A 38 8.28 4.27 5.17
CA LEU A 38 8.76 4.56 3.83
C LEU A 38 8.34 3.45 2.86
N ILE A 39 7.52 3.80 1.89
CA ILE A 39 7.14 2.96 0.77
C ILE A 39 7.96 3.34 -0.46
N ARG A 40 8.62 2.37 -1.08
CA ARG A 40 9.40 2.58 -2.31
C ARG A 40 8.72 1.88 -3.48
N THR A 41 8.44 2.62 -4.55
CA THR A 41 7.85 2.11 -5.79
C THR A 41 8.22 2.99 -6.98
N ALA A 42 8.48 2.38 -8.14
CA ALA A 42 8.71 3.10 -9.39
C ALA A 42 7.40 3.56 -10.07
N ALA A 43 6.22 3.37 -9.44
CA ALA A 43 4.96 3.78 -10.04
C ALA A 43 4.92 5.30 -10.26
N ALA A 44 4.70 5.69 -11.51
CA ALA A 44 4.62 7.09 -11.88
C ALA A 44 3.20 7.63 -11.68
N ASP A 45 3.08 8.73 -10.96
CA ASP A 45 1.87 9.53 -10.93
C ASP A 45 1.93 10.59 -12.03
N VAL A 46 0.93 10.61 -12.88
CA VAL A 46 0.77 11.60 -13.95
C VAL A 46 -0.49 12.44 -13.75
N GLY A 47 -1.04 12.44 -12.53
CA GLY A 47 -2.24 13.18 -12.14
C GLY A 47 -3.45 12.29 -11.85
N GLN A 48 -3.34 10.97 -12.03
CA GLN A 48 -4.40 10.02 -11.68
C GLN A 48 -4.50 9.75 -10.18
N GLY A 49 -3.46 10.10 -9.39
CA GLY A 49 -3.47 9.95 -7.94
C GLY A 49 -3.10 8.54 -7.45
N VAL A 50 -2.25 7.81 -8.18
CA VAL A 50 -1.79 6.49 -7.72
C VAL A 50 -1.07 6.58 -6.39
N LEU A 51 -0.28 7.65 -6.14
CA LEU A 51 0.47 7.78 -4.89
C LEU A 51 -0.46 7.90 -3.69
N THR A 52 -1.57 8.63 -3.83
CA THR A 52 -2.61 8.70 -2.80
C THR A 52 -3.24 7.33 -2.53
N VAL A 53 -3.54 6.57 -3.59
CA VAL A 53 -4.14 5.23 -3.46
C VAL A 53 -3.22 4.29 -2.71
N ILE A 54 -1.94 4.22 -3.06
CA ILE A 54 -1.00 3.30 -2.41
C ILE A 54 -0.66 3.74 -0.97
N THR A 55 -0.68 5.05 -0.68
CA THR A 55 -0.60 5.58 0.70
C THR A 55 -1.75 5.03 1.54
N GLN A 56 -2.99 5.09 1.03
CA GLN A 56 -4.17 4.58 1.73
C GLN A 56 -4.10 3.06 1.94
N ILE A 57 -3.64 2.31 0.94
CA ILE A 57 -3.47 0.86 1.04
C ILE A 57 -2.45 0.51 2.14
N ALA A 58 -1.28 1.15 2.14
CA ALA A 58 -0.25 0.90 3.16
C ALA A 58 -0.77 1.25 4.56
N ALA A 59 -1.39 2.42 4.72
CA ALA A 59 -1.95 2.88 5.99
C ALA A 59 -3.02 1.92 6.54
N GLU A 60 -3.92 1.41 5.69
CA GLU A 60 -4.95 0.46 6.07
C GLU A 60 -4.37 -0.88 6.53
N VAL A 61 -3.38 -1.41 5.81
CA VAL A 61 -2.71 -2.66 6.20
C VAL A 61 -2.00 -2.50 7.54
N LEU A 62 -1.27 -1.40 7.71
CA LEU A 62 -0.43 -1.16 8.88
C LEU A 62 -1.19 -0.55 10.07
N LYS A 63 -2.49 -0.27 9.90
CA LYS A 63 -3.36 0.35 10.92
C LYS A 63 -2.80 1.65 11.49
N VAL A 64 -2.22 2.46 10.61
CA VAL A 64 -1.69 3.79 10.92
C VAL A 64 -2.46 4.86 10.15
N LYS A 65 -2.29 6.13 10.53
CA LYS A 65 -2.84 7.24 9.76
C LYS A 65 -2.04 7.45 8.46
N PRO A 66 -2.67 7.88 7.35
CA PRO A 66 -1.99 8.13 6.08
C PRO A 66 -0.78 9.08 6.18
N GLU A 67 -0.78 10.02 7.12
CA GLU A 67 0.31 10.99 7.29
C GLU A 67 1.61 10.35 7.80
N ILE A 68 1.55 9.13 8.33
CA ILE A 68 2.73 8.35 8.74
C ILE A 68 3.44 7.73 7.53
N ILE A 69 2.74 7.54 6.42
CA ILE A 69 3.28 6.95 5.20
C ILE A 69 4.01 8.01 4.38
N ARG A 70 5.25 7.72 4.01
CA ARG A 70 6.06 8.49 3.06
C ARG A 70 6.33 7.64 1.83
N ILE A 71 6.28 8.25 0.65
CA ILE A 71 6.57 7.54 -0.61
C ILE A 71 7.80 8.12 -1.30
N ILE A 72 8.65 7.25 -1.83
CA ILE A 72 9.66 7.60 -2.84
C ILE A 72 9.14 7.11 -4.20
N PRO A 73 8.62 8.02 -5.05
CA PRO A 73 8.14 7.67 -6.38
C PRO A 73 9.24 7.82 -7.43
N GLY A 74 9.29 6.88 -8.38
CA GLY A 74 9.95 7.10 -9.68
C GLY A 74 11.47 7.28 -9.68
N ASP A 75 12.15 7.00 -8.56
CA ASP A 75 13.61 7.00 -8.48
C ASP A 75 14.15 5.59 -8.77
N THR A 76 14.74 5.39 -9.95
CA THR A 76 15.26 4.08 -10.36
C THR A 76 16.50 3.63 -9.59
N HIS A 77 17.17 4.53 -8.87
CA HIS A 77 18.26 4.16 -7.95
C HIS A 77 17.72 3.55 -6.66
N LEU A 78 16.56 3.99 -6.21
CA LEU A 78 15.98 3.61 -4.91
C LEU A 78 14.82 2.61 -5.03
N THR A 79 14.26 2.41 -6.22
CA THR A 79 13.04 1.62 -6.42
C THR A 79 13.23 0.48 -7.41
N LYS A 80 12.47 -0.60 -7.21
CA LYS A 80 12.36 -1.69 -8.19
C LYS A 80 11.25 -1.37 -9.18
N SER A 81 11.29 -2.02 -10.35
CA SER A 81 10.32 -1.81 -11.43
C SER A 81 8.88 -1.95 -10.95
N SER A 82 8.05 -1.00 -11.37
CA SER A 82 6.60 -1.03 -11.17
C SER A 82 5.85 -1.07 -12.50
N GLY A 83 6.56 -1.34 -13.60
CA GLY A 83 6.04 -1.20 -14.96
C GLY A 83 5.69 0.26 -15.31
N SER A 84 5.20 0.45 -16.53
CA SER A 84 4.66 1.73 -17.00
C SER A 84 3.33 2.06 -16.32
N THR A 85 3.08 3.36 -16.13
CA THR A 85 1.75 3.91 -15.83
C THR A 85 0.94 3.99 -17.12
N SER A 86 0.36 2.85 -17.49
CA SER A 86 -0.53 2.69 -18.64
C SER A 86 -1.55 1.57 -18.34
N ALA A 87 -2.42 1.24 -19.30
CA ALA A 87 -3.31 0.07 -19.23
C ALA A 87 -4.16 -0.07 -17.94
N THR A 88 -4.49 1.05 -17.27
CA THR A 88 -5.31 1.08 -16.04
C THR A 88 -4.78 0.16 -14.92
N ARG A 89 -3.48 -0.13 -14.91
CA ARG A 89 -2.93 -1.24 -14.13
C ARG A 89 -2.45 -0.86 -12.72
N GLN A 90 -2.06 0.41 -12.53
CA GLN A 90 -1.25 0.79 -11.36
C GLN A 90 -1.95 0.54 -10.02
N THR A 91 -3.24 0.90 -9.90
CA THR A 91 -4.01 0.63 -8.67
C THR A 91 -4.05 -0.85 -8.33
N PHE A 92 -4.17 -1.72 -9.32
CA PHE A 92 -4.22 -3.16 -9.07
C PHE A 92 -2.83 -3.73 -8.77
N PHE A 93 -1.87 -3.57 -9.68
CA PHE A 93 -0.57 -4.24 -9.55
C PHE A 93 0.33 -3.57 -8.51
N THR A 94 0.48 -2.26 -8.55
CA THR A 94 1.28 -1.54 -7.54
C THR A 94 0.55 -1.49 -6.21
N GLY A 95 -0.78 -1.36 -6.20
CA GLY A 95 -1.56 -1.47 -4.97
C GLY A 95 -1.34 -2.81 -4.25
N ASN A 96 -1.42 -3.93 -4.98
CA ASN A 96 -1.13 -5.25 -4.39
C ASN A 96 0.34 -5.40 -3.97
N ALA A 97 1.31 -4.91 -4.76
CA ALA A 97 2.71 -4.94 -4.37
C ALA A 97 2.97 -4.17 -3.06
N VAL A 98 2.34 -3.01 -2.89
CA VAL A 98 2.43 -2.20 -1.66
C VAL A 98 1.71 -2.90 -0.50
N LYS A 99 0.56 -3.53 -0.75
CA LYS A 99 -0.16 -4.35 0.23
C LYS A 99 0.74 -5.48 0.73
N GLU A 100 1.32 -6.27 -0.16
CA GLU A 100 2.21 -7.39 0.19
C GLU A 100 3.45 -6.92 0.97
N ALA A 101 4.09 -5.82 0.53
CA ALA A 101 5.22 -5.24 1.25
C ALA A 101 4.82 -4.78 2.68
N SER A 102 3.64 -4.19 2.81
CA SER A 102 3.11 -3.72 4.09
C SER A 102 2.71 -4.89 5.01
N GLU A 103 2.16 -5.98 4.46
CA GLU A 103 1.86 -7.20 5.21
C GLU A 103 3.14 -7.89 5.71
N GLY A 104 4.19 -7.91 4.89
CA GLY A 104 5.51 -8.39 5.29
C GLY A 104 6.10 -7.56 6.44
N LEU A 105 6.02 -6.22 6.34
CA LEU A 105 6.44 -5.34 7.42
C LEU A 105 5.61 -5.58 8.71
N LEU A 106 4.29 -5.69 8.58
CA LEU A 106 3.41 -5.96 9.71
C LEU A 106 3.73 -7.30 10.39
N SER A 107 4.07 -8.33 9.60
CA SER A 107 4.51 -9.62 10.13
C SER A 107 5.77 -9.48 11.00
N ASN A 108 6.73 -8.67 10.56
CA ASN A 108 7.92 -8.37 11.35
C ASN A 108 7.58 -7.58 12.63
N ILE A 109 6.67 -6.61 12.55
CA ILE A 109 6.19 -5.86 13.73
C ILE A 109 5.60 -6.81 14.77
N TYR A 110 4.70 -7.72 14.35
CA TYR A 110 4.14 -8.74 15.26
C TYR A 110 5.21 -9.63 15.85
N HIS A 111 6.20 -10.05 15.06
CA HIS A 111 7.30 -10.87 15.56
C HIS A 111 8.08 -10.16 16.67
N TYR A 112 8.51 -8.92 16.46
CA TYR A 112 9.25 -8.17 17.48
C TYR A 112 8.39 -7.85 18.71
N ALA A 113 7.12 -7.46 18.51
CA ALA A 113 6.20 -7.20 19.60
C ALA A 113 5.92 -8.46 20.46
N SER A 114 5.89 -9.64 19.84
CA SER A 114 5.70 -10.92 20.56
C SER A 114 6.82 -11.19 21.57
N ILE A 115 8.05 -10.82 21.21
CA ILE A 115 9.24 -10.97 22.05
C ILE A 115 9.19 -9.95 23.19
N GLU A 116 8.93 -8.68 22.86
CA GLU A 116 8.94 -7.58 23.83
C GLU A 116 7.80 -7.72 24.86
N LEU A 117 6.60 -8.05 24.41
CA LEU A 117 5.41 -8.20 25.26
C LEU A 117 5.24 -9.60 25.85
N ARG A 118 6.15 -10.53 25.54
CA ARG A 118 6.13 -11.93 25.97
C ARG A 118 4.76 -12.57 25.74
N SER A 119 4.30 -12.51 24.50
CA SER A 119 2.93 -12.83 24.11
C SER A 119 2.90 -13.51 22.74
N ASN A 120 1.90 -14.34 22.47
CA ASN A 120 1.74 -14.98 21.16
C ASN A 120 1.09 -14.03 20.16
N HIS A 121 1.31 -14.24 18.85
CA HIS A 121 0.71 -13.41 17.79
C HIS A 121 -0.82 -13.23 17.95
N VAL A 122 -1.55 -14.27 18.35
CA VAL A 122 -3.02 -14.23 18.50
C VAL A 122 -3.51 -13.36 19.66
N GLU A 123 -2.63 -13.09 20.62
CA GLU A 123 -2.88 -12.24 21.79
C GLU A 123 -2.56 -10.78 21.52
N LEU A 124 -1.91 -10.47 20.40
CA LEU A 124 -1.55 -9.12 19.99
C LEU A 124 -2.61 -8.51 19.09
N GLU A 125 -2.72 -7.19 19.18
CA GLU A 125 -3.60 -6.36 18.35
C GLU A 125 -2.89 -5.05 18.02
N ILE A 126 -3.18 -4.51 16.83
CA ILE A 126 -2.64 -3.23 16.36
C ILE A 126 -3.78 -2.26 16.08
N GLU A 127 -3.72 -1.08 16.67
CA GLU A 127 -4.72 -0.02 16.54
C GLU A 127 -4.05 1.34 16.62
N ASP A 128 -4.39 2.25 15.69
CA ASP A 128 -3.87 3.62 15.61
C ASP A 128 -2.33 3.72 15.68
N GLY A 129 -1.64 2.74 15.08
CA GLY A 129 -0.19 2.63 15.07
C GLY A 129 0.44 2.08 16.34
N TYR A 130 -0.35 1.62 17.31
CA TYR A 130 0.14 0.98 18.51
C TYR A 130 -0.13 -0.51 18.49
N ILE A 131 0.88 -1.31 18.85
CA ILE A 131 0.71 -2.74 19.10
C ILE A 131 0.69 -3.03 20.59
N PHE A 132 -0.26 -3.86 21.03
CA PHE A 132 -0.49 -4.18 22.44
C PHE A 132 -1.08 -5.57 22.60
N ARG A 133 -1.10 -6.07 23.84
CA ARG A 133 -1.80 -7.30 24.18
C ARG A 133 -3.29 -7.03 24.40
N LYS A 134 -4.15 -7.88 23.85
CA LYS A 134 -5.62 -7.80 23.97
C LYS A 134 -6.12 -7.77 25.42
N ASP A 135 -5.41 -8.44 26.31
CA ASP A 135 -5.76 -8.52 27.74
C ASP A 135 -5.25 -7.32 28.57
N ASN A 136 -4.35 -6.50 28.01
CA ASN A 136 -3.78 -5.35 28.70
C ASN A 136 -3.34 -4.24 27.74
N GLN A 137 -4.25 -3.31 27.46
CA GLN A 137 -4.01 -2.16 26.58
C GLN A 137 -3.07 -1.09 27.18
N ASN A 138 -2.60 -1.23 28.42
CA ASN A 138 -1.70 -0.25 29.04
C ASN A 138 -0.24 -0.39 28.59
N ASN A 139 0.14 -1.52 27.99
CA ASN A 139 1.50 -1.78 27.50
C ASN A 139 1.58 -1.59 25.97
N LYS A 140 1.30 -0.38 25.49
CA LYS A 140 1.38 -0.04 24.06
C LYS A 140 2.83 0.15 23.65
N LEU A 141 3.23 -0.49 22.56
CA LEU A 141 4.45 -0.18 21.81
C LEU A 141 4.05 0.65 20.59
N ASN A 142 4.86 1.66 20.28
CA ASN A 142 4.73 2.51 19.09
C ASN A 142 5.74 2.04 18.04
#